data_AF-A0A3S1B4G5-F1
#
_entry.id   AF-A0A3S1B4G5-F1
#
_cell.length_a   1.000
_cell.length_b   1.000
_cell.length_c   1.000
_cell.angle_alpha   90.00
_cell.angle_beta   90.00
_cell.angle_gamma   90.00
#
_symmetry.space_group_name_H-M   'P 1'
#
loop_
_entity.id
_entity.type
_entity.pdbx_description
1 polymer ?
#
loop_
_entity_poly.entity_id
_entity_poly.type
_entity_poly.pdbx_seq_one_letter_code
_entity_poly.pdbx_strand_id
1 'polypeptide(L)'
;MVIRGSTGVLEDRYKGRSPVFIRRDDVPDDVYNQKGITGHKFTVMPSRSYTIFFNSTLGKSPRDVQFRPRYGLEQGDVVRFALCLPKTTTSFTVYSKIPHLNPKRYLDPMEVGSLEEVDSDDTMTAWYWNQTTGYFYFKFYSPLEMTDPDQECPGDECLEWNIIRNDGDDDPAICDTPVTPFFMKDRNARVKPPACLEPASPAGLGAPIESGYQPPTHAPGTCGYARASGQ
;
A
#
# COMPACT_ATOMS: atom_id res chain seq x y z
N MET A 1 1.35 2.24 -8.47
CA MET A 1 2.41 3.08 -7.86
C MET A 1 3.71 2.97 -8.63
N VAL A 2 4.40 4.08 -8.85
CA VAL A 2 5.76 4.15 -9.39
C VAL A 2 6.68 4.78 -8.34
N ILE A 3 7.81 4.11 -8.04
CA ILE A 3 8.88 4.59 -7.14
C ILE A 3 10.11 4.94 -7.97
N ARG A 4 10.66 6.14 -7.78
CA ARG A 4 11.84 6.65 -8.51
C ARG A 4 12.88 7.23 -7.55
N GLY A 5 14.16 7.14 -7.93
CA GLY A 5 15.26 7.89 -7.32
C GLY A 5 15.46 9.28 -7.95
N SER A 6 16.50 9.99 -7.54
CA SER A 6 16.75 11.41 -7.88
C SER A 6 16.74 11.79 -9.36
N THR A 7 16.98 10.85 -10.28
CA THR A 7 16.98 11.09 -11.74
C THR A 7 15.70 10.64 -12.44
N GLY A 8 14.73 10.11 -11.71
CA GLY A 8 13.50 9.56 -12.27
C GLY A 8 13.62 8.13 -12.82
N VAL A 9 14.82 7.55 -12.80
CA VAL A 9 15.17 6.20 -13.29
C VAL A 9 16.12 5.55 -12.27
N LEU A 10 15.97 4.25 -11.99
CA LEU A 10 16.96 3.53 -11.18
C LEU A 10 18.23 3.37 -12.03
N GLU A 11 19.39 3.75 -11.49
CA GLU A 11 20.67 3.73 -12.23
C GLU A 11 20.93 2.39 -12.95
N ASP A 12 21.62 2.42 -14.10
CA ASP A 12 21.89 1.23 -14.93
C ASP A 12 22.55 0.07 -14.17
N ARG A 13 23.28 0.36 -13.09
CA ARG A 13 23.85 -0.64 -12.17
C ARG A 13 22.80 -1.58 -11.54
N TYR A 14 21.53 -1.19 -11.52
CA TYR A 14 20.41 -1.98 -11.00
C TYR A 14 19.69 -2.80 -12.06
N LYS A 15 20.15 -2.78 -13.32
CA LYS A 15 19.59 -3.60 -14.40
C LYS A 15 19.64 -5.08 -14.03
N GLY A 16 18.48 -5.74 -14.06
CA GLY A 16 18.33 -7.16 -13.70
C GLY A 16 18.39 -7.46 -12.19
N ARG A 17 18.47 -6.43 -11.33
CA ARG A 17 18.51 -6.56 -9.86
C ARG A 17 17.21 -6.07 -9.23
N SER A 18 16.98 -6.41 -7.97
CA SER A 18 15.81 -5.97 -7.19
C SER A 18 16.20 -4.91 -6.16
N PRO A 19 16.26 -3.60 -6.53
CA PRO A 19 16.65 -2.53 -5.60
C PRO A 19 15.56 -2.12 -4.61
N VAL A 20 14.29 -2.35 -4.93
CA VAL A 20 13.16 -1.94 -4.09
C VAL A 20 12.30 -3.15 -3.75
N PHE A 21 11.90 -3.22 -2.50
CA PHE A 21 10.99 -4.22 -1.97
C PHE A 21 9.77 -3.52 -1.40
N ILE A 22 8.61 -4.07 -1.68
CA ILE A 22 7.32 -3.56 -1.21
C ILE A 22 6.59 -4.70 -0.54
N ARG A 23 6.09 -4.47 0.68
CA ARG A 23 5.37 -5.46 1.48
C ARG A 23 4.05 -4.86 1.94
N ARG A 24 2.98 -5.64 1.86
CA ARG A 24 1.68 -5.28 2.46
C ARG A 24 1.64 -5.72 3.91
N ASP A 25 1.01 -4.92 4.76
CA ASP A 25 0.98 -5.13 6.21
C ASP A 25 0.16 -6.33 6.68
N ASP A 26 -0.95 -6.65 6.00
CA ASP A 26 -1.81 -7.81 6.30
C ASP A 26 -1.23 -9.16 5.81
N VAL A 27 -0.30 -9.14 4.87
CA VAL A 27 0.39 -10.33 4.32
C VAL A 27 1.89 -10.06 4.26
N PRO A 28 2.57 -9.98 5.41
CA PRO A 28 3.96 -9.52 5.48
C PRO A 28 4.96 -10.48 4.82
N ASP A 29 4.58 -11.74 4.60
CA ASP A 29 5.44 -12.72 3.94
C ASP A 29 5.45 -12.57 2.40
N ASP A 30 4.44 -11.88 1.84
CA ASP A 30 4.36 -11.62 0.40
C ASP A 30 5.08 -10.31 0.05
N VAL A 31 6.38 -10.45 -0.26
CA VAL A 31 7.24 -9.32 -0.64
C VAL A 31 7.31 -9.20 -2.15
N TYR A 32 6.79 -8.08 -2.66
CA TYR A 32 6.96 -7.72 -4.05
C TYR A 32 8.38 -7.20 -4.32
N ASN A 33 9.06 -7.84 -5.26
CA ASN A 33 10.42 -7.52 -5.66
C ASN A 33 10.41 -6.70 -6.95
N GLN A 34 10.73 -5.41 -6.86
CA GLN A 34 10.80 -4.53 -8.02
C GLN A 34 12.15 -4.71 -8.73
N LYS A 35 12.14 -5.27 -9.96
CA LYS A 35 13.35 -5.56 -10.76
C LYS A 35 13.57 -4.60 -11.92
N GLY A 36 14.72 -3.92 -11.99
CA GLY A 36 15.17 -3.21 -13.21
C GLY A 36 15.44 -1.71 -13.05
N ILE A 37 15.43 -1.01 -14.20
CA ILE A 37 15.84 0.40 -14.34
C ILE A 37 14.64 1.37 -14.52
N THR A 38 13.53 0.90 -15.08
CA THR A 38 12.35 1.72 -15.39
C THR A 38 11.40 1.84 -14.20
N GLY A 39 10.54 2.87 -14.16
CA GLY A 39 9.52 2.98 -13.11
C GLY A 39 8.58 1.77 -13.15
N HIS A 40 8.62 0.92 -12.12
CA HIS A 40 7.81 -0.29 -12.08
C HIS A 40 6.47 -0.03 -11.40
N LYS A 41 5.43 -0.71 -11.89
CA LYS A 41 4.07 -0.62 -11.38
C LYS A 41 3.87 -1.65 -10.27
N PHE A 42 3.36 -1.20 -9.15
CA PHE A 42 2.82 -2.05 -8.08
C PHE A 42 1.37 -1.67 -7.81
N THR A 43 0.49 -2.67 -7.69
CA THR A 43 -0.94 -2.49 -7.40
C THR A 43 -1.13 -2.31 -5.90
N VAL A 44 -1.75 -1.21 -5.52
CA VAL A 44 -2.09 -0.91 -4.13
C VAL A 44 -3.58 -1.13 -3.94
N MET A 45 -3.97 -1.55 -2.74
CA MET A 45 -5.36 -1.67 -2.34
C MET A 45 -5.68 -0.51 -1.38
N PRO A 46 -6.86 0.11 -1.52
CA PRO A 46 -7.33 1.10 -0.56
C PRO A 46 -7.39 0.53 0.86
N SER A 47 -7.28 1.41 1.85
CA SER A 47 -7.39 1.08 3.27
C SER A 47 -6.36 0.04 3.74
N ARG A 48 -5.15 0.06 3.16
CA ARG A 48 -4.01 -0.80 3.56
C ARG A 48 -2.75 0.02 3.85
N SER A 49 -1.81 -0.59 4.59
CA SER A 49 -0.46 -0.06 4.76
C SER A 49 0.53 -0.83 3.90
N TYR A 50 1.51 -0.11 3.36
CA TYR A 50 2.62 -0.70 2.63
C TYR A 50 3.95 -0.29 3.23
N THR A 51 4.83 -1.26 3.44
CA THR A 51 6.24 -1.02 3.75
C THR A 51 7.04 -0.97 2.46
N ILE A 52 7.86 0.05 2.30
CA ILE A 52 8.85 0.12 1.21
C ILE A 52 10.24 0.12 1.83
N PHE A 53 11.10 -0.76 1.35
CA PHE A 53 12.47 -0.85 1.80
C PHE A 53 13.41 -1.13 0.63
N PHE A 54 14.66 -0.73 0.77
CA PHE A 54 15.66 -0.80 -0.28
C PHE A 54 16.61 -1.95 -0.02
N ASN A 55 17.07 -2.57 -1.10
CA ASN A 55 17.97 -3.70 -0.99
C ASN A 55 19.35 -3.27 -0.48
N SER A 56 19.61 -3.56 0.78
CA SER A 56 20.85 -3.18 1.47
C SER A 56 22.12 -3.78 0.86
N THR A 57 21.99 -4.89 0.13
CA THR A 57 23.13 -5.53 -0.56
C THR A 57 23.51 -4.83 -1.86
N LEU A 58 22.63 -3.99 -2.40
CA LEU A 58 22.83 -3.34 -3.70
C LEU A 58 23.39 -1.92 -3.57
N GLY A 59 23.34 -1.33 -2.38
CA GLY A 59 23.98 -0.06 -2.08
C GLY A 59 23.19 0.82 -1.14
N LYS A 60 23.47 2.11 -1.28
CA LYS A 60 23.02 3.20 -0.42
C LYS A 60 21.50 3.39 -0.48
N SER A 61 20.88 3.74 0.66
CA SER A 61 19.47 4.16 0.66
C SER A 61 19.31 5.45 -0.16
N PRO A 62 18.27 5.58 -1.01
CA PRO A 62 18.05 6.79 -1.78
C PRO A 62 17.83 8.01 -0.87
N ARG A 63 18.30 9.17 -1.36
CA ARG A 63 18.05 10.48 -0.72
C ARG A 63 16.75 11.13 -1.19
N ASP A 64 16.31 10.80 -2.40
CA ASP A 64 15.08 11.31 -3.00
C ASP A 64 14.23 10.11 -3.39
N VAL A 65 13.01 10.07 -2.87
CA VAL A 65 12.03 9.03 -3.16
C VAL A 65 10.73 9.69 -3.61
N GLN A 66 10.37 9.44 -4.86
CA GLN A 66 9.12 9.89 -5.44
C GLN A 66 8.11 8.76 -5.49
N PHE A 67 6.92 9.02 -4.95
CA PHE A 67 5.74 8.17 -5.03
C PHE A 67 4.71 8.78 -5.95
N ARG A 68 4.38 8.04 -7.01
CA ARG A 68 3.32 8.41 -7.96
C ARG A 68 2.36 7.24 -8.15
N PRO A 69 1.30 7.11 -7.34
CA PRO A 69 0.21 6.23 -7.70
C PRO A 69 -0.43 6.75 -9.00
N ARG A 70 -0.65 5.81 -9.90
CA ARG A 70 -1.21 6.00 -11.24
C ARG A 70 -2.16 4.83 -11.42
N TYR A 71 -3.31 5.09 -12.05
CA TYR A 71 -4.39 4.17 -12.33
C TYR A 71 -5.04 3.59 -11.06
N GLY A 72 -6.32 3.91 -10.83
CA GLY A 72 -7.19 3.14 -9.94
C GLY A 72 -7.23 3.52 -8.46
N LEU A 73 -6.82 4.73 -8.06
CA LEU A 73 -7.27 5.28 -6.78
C LEU A 73 -8.54 6.11 -7.03
N GLU A 74 -9.66 5.66 -6.51
CA GLU A 74 -10.95 6.34 -6.63
C GLU A 74 -11.13 7.39 -5.53
N GLN A 75 -12.09 8.29 -5.72
CA GLN A 75 -12.37 9.33 -4.74
C GLN A 75 -12.65 8.71 -3.36
N GLY A 76 -11.99 9.22 -2.33
CA GLY A 76 -12.15 8.70 -0.97
C GLY A 76 -11.12 7.63 -0.58
N ASP A 77 -10.42 7.04 -1.55
CA ASP A 77 -9.43 6.02 -1.27
C ASP A 77 -8.23 6.61 -0.51
N VAL A 78 -7.82 5.90 0.54
CA VAL A 78 -6.65 6.22 1.34
C VAL A 78 -5.71 5.04 1.37
N VAL A 79 -4.41 5.30 1.21
CA VAL A 79 -3.36 4.29 1.35
C VAL A 79 -2.26 4.83 2.23
N ARG A 80 -1.83 4.05 3.22
CA ARG A 80 -0.72 4.41 4.11
C ARG A 80 0.58 3.79 3.62
N PHE A 81 1.66 4.54 3.75
CA PHE A 81 2.99 4.08 3.43
C PHE A 81 3.94 4.28 4.61
N ALA A 82 4.86 3.33 4.74
CA ALA A 82 5.99 3.37 5.64
C ALA A 82 7.25 3.18 4.80
N LEU A 83 8.06 4.22 4.68
CA LEU A 83 9.32 4.21 3.94
C LEU A 83 10.48 3.96 4.90
N CYS A 84 11.26 2.91 4.63
CA CYS A 84 12.45 2.61 5.40
C CYS A 84 13.62 3.52 4.97
N LEU A 85 14.11 4.34 5.89
CA LEU A 85 15.22 5.28 5.70
C LEU A 85 16.28 5.09 6.81
N PRO A 86 17.53 5.58 6.60
CA PRO A 86 18.58 5.47 7.61
C PRO A 86 18.17 6.17 8.91
N LYS A 87 18.37 5.53 10.06
CA LYS A 87 17.99 6.06 11.39
C LYS A 87 18.79 7.31 11.79
N THR A 88 19.91 7.56 11.13
CA THR A 88 20.73 8.77 11.32
C THR A 88 20.17 9.99 10.60
N THR A 89 19.08 9.84 9.84
CA THR A 89 18.34 10.95 9.23
C THR A 89 17.64 11.78 10.30
N THR A 90 17.76 13.10 10.22
CA THR A 90 17.10 14.05 11.13
C THR A 90 16.31 15.15 10.42
N SER A 91 16.45 15.29 9.10
CA SER A 91 15.78 16.35 8.35
C SER A 91 15.23 15.86 7.01
N PHE A 92 13.98 16.26 6.74
CA PHE A 92 13.25 15.93 5.52
C PHE A 92 12.72 17.20 4.85
N THR A 93 12.71 17.18 3.52
CA THR A 93 11.91 18.09 2.71
C THR A 93 10.82 17.26 2.04
N VAL A 94 9.56 17.59 2.33
CA VAL A 94 8.40 16.89 1.78
C VAL A 94 7.69 17.83 0.81
N TYR A 95 7.41 17.34 -0.39
CA TYR A 95 6.60 18.02 -1.39
C TYR A 95 5.50 17.10 -1.87
N SER A 96 4.34 17.68 -2.17
CA SER A 96 3.25 16.95 -2.78
C SER A 96 2.45 17.83 -3.73
N LYS A 97 2.05 17.26 -4.88
CA LYS A 97 1.10 17.94 -5.77
C LYS A 97 -0.30 17.98 -5.15
N ILE A 98 -0.73 16.89 -4.50
CA ILE A 98 -2.02 16.76 -3.79
C ILE A 98 -1.71 16.07 -2.45
N PRO A 99 -1.87 16.76 -1.30
CA PRO A 99 -2.75 17.91 -1.06
C PRO A 99 -2.08 19.31 -1.19
N HIS A 100 -1.20 19.51 -2.16
CA HIS A 100 -0.44 20.77 -2.35
C HIS A 100 0.52 21.07 -1.18
N LEU A 101 1.37 20.12 -0.80
CA LEU A 101 2.43 20.38 0.16
C LEU A 101 3.59 21.11 -0.52
N ASN A 102 3.82 22.36 -0.14
CA ASN A 102 4.98 23.12 -0.58
C ASN A 102 5.29 24.22 0.44
N PRO A 103 6.42 24.13 1.16
CA PRO A 103 6.77 25.08 2.22
C PRO A 103 7.00 26.51 1.71
N LYS A 104 7.04 26.74 0.39
CA LYS A 104 7.20 28.08 -0.20
C LYS A 104 5.91 28.70 -0.72
N ARG A 105 4.82 27.95 -0.87
CA ARG A 105 3.65 28.43 -1.64
C ARG A 105 2.28 28.00 -1.14
N TYR A 106 2.18 26.88 -0.43
CA TYR A 106 0.89 26.27 -0.14
C TYR A 106 0.81 25.91 1.34
N LEU A 107 0.83 24.62 1.67
CA LEU A 107 0.79 24.11 3.03
C LEU A 107 2.17 23.60 3.44
N ASP A 108 2.54 23.88 4.70
CA ASP A 108 3.69 23.25 5.33
C ASP A 108 3.32 21.79 5.67
N PRO A 109 4.14 20.81 5.28
CA PRO A 109 3.98 19.43 5.74
C PRO A 109 4.00 19.39 7.26
N MET A 110 3.00 18.76 7.88
CA MET A 110 2.92 18.70 9.34
C MET A 110 3.64 17.47 9.87
N GLU A 111 4.78 17.66 10.53
CA GLU A 111 5.37 16.59 11.33
C GLU A 111 4.51 16.35 12.58
N VAL A 112 4.10 15.11 12.80
CA VAL A 112 3.33 14.69 13.97
C VAL A 112 4.14 13.76 14.88
N GLY A 113 3.71 13.58 16.13
CA GLY A 113 4.50 12.85 17.13
C GLY A 113 4.35 11.32 17.08
N SER A 114 3.36 10.81 16.35
CA SER A 114 2.97 9.41 16.40
C SER A 114 2.31 8.91 15.11
N LEU A 115 2.26 7.59 14.94
CA LEU A 115 1.55 6.97 13.82
C LEU A 115 0.04 7.17 13.93
N GLU A 116 -0.48 7.19 15.15
CA GLU A 116 -1.89 7.41 15.44
C GLU A 116 -2.35 8.80 15.00
N GLU A 117 -1.50 9.82 15.17
CA GLU A 117 -1.77 11.17 14.66
C GLU A 117 -1.81 11.19 13.13
N VAL A 118 -0.87 10.50 12.45
CA VAL A 118 -0.93 10.34 10.99
C VAL A 118 -2.24 9.66 10.59
N ASP A 119 -2.63 8.58 11.25
CA ASP A 119 -3.87 7.86 10.93
C ASP A 119 -5.11 8.73 11.14
N SER A 120 -5.11 9.60 12.15
CA SER A 120 -6.21 10.53 12.45
C SER A 120 -6.29 11.76 11.56
N ASP A 121 -5.23 12.10 10.82
CA ASP A 121 -5.19 13.27 9.96
C ASP A 121 -6.10 13.12 8.74
N ASP A 122 -7.16 13.91 8.68
CA ASP A 122 -8.10 13.93 7.54
C ASP A 122 -7.62 14.84 6.40
N THR A 123 -6.62 15.70 6.64
CA THR A 123 -6.08 16.61 5.62
C THR A 123 -5.03 15.96 4.73
N MET A 124 -4.46 14.84 5.19
CA MET A 124 -3.44 14.06 4.50
C MET A 124 -2.15 14.86 4.31
N THR A 125 -1.90 15.81 5.21
CA THR A 125 -0.71 16.66 5.25
C THR A 125 0.30 16.19 6.28
N ALA A 126 -0.14 15.34 7.21
CA ALA A 126 0.67 14.83 8.30
C ALA A 126 1.63 13.72 7.85
N TRP A 127 2.83 13.75 8.43
CA TRP A 127 3.81 12.67 8.33
C TRP A 127 4.51 12.46 9.67
N TYR A 128 5.01 11.25 9.89
CA TYR A 128 5.68 10.87 11.14
C TYR A 128 7.01 10.18 10.87
N TRP A 129 8.08 10.67 11.49
CA TRP A 129 9.38 10.03 11.48
C TRP A 129 9.65 9.28 12.78
N ASN A 130 9.70 7.95 12.70
CA ASN A 130 10.09 7.11 13.83
C ASN A 130 11.58 6.75 13.72
N GLN A 131 12.43 7.54 14.37
CA GLN A 131 13.88 7.35 14.34
C GLN A 131 14.33 6.00 14.92
N THR A 132 13.60 5.43 15.88
CA THR A 132 13.94 4.14 16.51
C THR A 132 13.81 2.98 15.51
N THR A 133 12.74 2.99 14.71
CA THR A 133 12.45 1.94 13.72
C THR A 133 13.05 2.25 12.35
N GLY A 134 13.29 3.52 12.03
CA GLY A 134 13.73 3.98 10.71
C GLY A 134 12.59 4.17 9.71
N TYR A 135 11.34 4.24 10.18
CA TYR A 135 10.18 4.39 9.32
C TYR A 135 9.69 5.84 9.22
N PHE A 136 9.52 6.29 7.98
CA PHE A 136 8.83 7.52 7.62
C PHE A 136 7.41 7.18 7.16
N TYR A 137 6.41 7.62 7.92
CA TYR A 137 4.99 7.33 7.67
C TYR A 137 4.26 8.51 7.04
N PHE A 138 3.41 8.22 6.07
CA PHE A 138 2.53 9.20 5.43
C PHE A 138 1.33 8.51 4.75
N LYS A 139 0.33 9.30 4.35
CA LYS A 139 -0.87 8.80 3.66
C LYS A 139 -1.07 9.48 2.31
N PHE A 140 -1.54 8.70 1.35
CA PHE A 140 -2.17 9.21 0.14
C PHE A 140 -3.67 9.24 0.31
N TYR A 141 -4.30 10.21 -0.33
CA TYR A 141 -5.75 10.32 -0.48
C TYR A 141 -6.06 10.81 -1.88
N SER A 142 -7.08 10.23 -2.51
CA SER A 142 -7.60 10.71 -3.79
C SER A 142 -8.83 11.60 -3.55
N PRO A 143 -8.72 12.93 -3.74
CA PRO A 143 -9.87 13.84 -3.62
C PRO A 143 -10.77 13.85 -4.85
N LEU A 144 -10.31 13.26 -5.96
CA LEU A 144 -10.89 13.41 -7.29
C LEU A 144 -11.48 12.09 -7.77
N GLU A 145 -12.54 12.18 -8.56
CA GLU A 145 -13.18 11.03 -9.21
C GLU A 145 -12.50 10.69 -10.54
N MET A 146 -12.51 9.41 -10.88
CA MET A 146 -12.13 8.93 -12.21
C MET A 146 -13.29 9.18 -13.16
N THR A 147 -13.05 9.90 -14.26
CA THR A 147 -14.08 10.19 -15.26
C THR A 147 -14.04 9.25 -16.46
N ASP A 148 -12.90 8.59 -16.68
CA ASP A 148 -12.64 7.66 -17.78
C ASP A 148 -11.84 6.45 -17.27
N PRO A 149 -12.20 5.20 -17.62
CA PRO A 149 -11.43 4.00 -17.25
C PRO A 149 -9.97 4.00 -17.73
N ASP A 150 -9.65 4.69 -18.83
CA ASP A 150 -8.29 4.79 -19.37
C ASP A 150 -7.50 5.96 -18.78
N GLN A 151 -8.13 6.77 -17.90
CA GLN A 151 -7.47 7.90 -17.26
C GLN A 151 -6.30 7.44 -16.39
N GLU A 152 -5.15 8.12 -16.51
CA GLU A 152 -3.99 7.74 -15.70
C GLU A 152 -4.12 8.20 -14.24
N CYS A 153 -4.74 9.35 -14.02
CA CYS A 153 -4.90 9.96 -12.71
C CYS A 153 -6.25 10.67 -12.62
N PRO A 154 -6.99 10.53 -11.51
CA PRO A 154 -8.26 11.22 -11.30
C PRO A 154 -8.15 12.73 -11.58
N GLY A 155 -9.10 13.29 -12.33
CA GLY A 155 -9.11 14.71 -12.71
C GLY A 155 -7.85 15.21 -13.44
N ASP A 156 -7.12 14.34 -14.13
CA ASP A 156 -5.85 14.60 -14.84
C ASP A 156 -4.71 15.10 -13.93
N GLU A 157 -4.88 14.97 -12.62
CA GLU A 157 -3.89 15.36 -11.62
C GLU A 157 -3.40 14.14 -10.84
N CYS A 158 -2.17 13.73 -11.13
CA CYS A 158 -1.55 12.65 -10.38
C CYS A 158 -1.22 13.08 -8.96
N LEU A 159 -1.66 12.27 -8.00
CA LEU A 159 -1.13 12.27 -6.65
C LEU A 159 0.38 12.03 -6.72
N GLU A 160 1.11 12.83 -5.96
CA GLU A 160 2.56 12.77 -5.93
C GLU A 160 3.05 13.12 -4.54
N TRP A 161 3.94 12.31 -3.99
CA TRP A 161 4.71 12.63 -2.79
C TRP A 161 6.18 12.47 -3.10
N ASN A 162 6.95 13.53 -2.89
CA ASN A 162 8.40 13.52 -2.98
C ASN A 162 8.95 13.73 -1.58
N ILE A 163 9.74 12.76 -1.12
CA ILE A 163 10.40 12.79 0.18
C ILE A 163 11.89 12.88 -0.10
N ILE A 164 12.47 14.01 0.29
CA ILE A 164 13.90 14.27 0.17
C ILE A 164 14.49 14.28 1.57
N ARG A 165 15.45 13.40 1.80
CA ARG A 165 16.29 13.40 2.98
C ARG A 165 17.41 14.43 2.81
N ASN A 166 17.50 15.36 3.75
CA ASN A 166 18.49 16.44 3.70
C ASN A 166 19.84 16.03 4.34
N ASP A 167 19.84 15.01 5.20
CA ASP A 167 20.99 14.59 6.02
C ASP A 167 21.03 13.07 6.27
N GLY A 168 21.81 12.61 7.26
CA GLY A 168 21.98 11.20 7.60
C GLY A 168 22.97 10.45 6.71
N ASP A 169 23.31 9.23 7.10
CA ASP A 169 24.32 8.44 6.39
C ASP A 169 23.80 7.91 5.08
N ASP A 170 24.70 7.70 4.13
CA ASP A 170 24.36 7.05 2.89
C ASP A 170 24.26 5.52 3.03
N ASP A 171 24.44 4.97 4.22
CA ASP A 171 24.40 3.54 4.43
C ASP A 171 23.01 2.96 4.12
N PRO A 172 22.94 1.63 3.88
CA PRO A 172 21.66 0.96 3.72
C PRO A 172 20.70 1.22 4.89
N ALA A 173 19.45 1.53 4.57
CA ALA A 173 18.40 1.60 5.56
C ALA A 173 18.00 0.17 5.99
N ILE A 174 17.93 -0.07 7.29
CA ILE A 174 17.50 -1.33 7.88
C ILE A 174 16.36 -1.06 8.85
N CYS A 175 15.20 -1.65 8.57
CA CYS A 175 14.01 -1.56 9.39
C CYS A 175 13.55 -2.97 9.75
N ASP A 176 13.90 -3.42 10.95
CA ASP A 176 13.74 -4.82 11.38
C ASP A 176 12.36 -5.16 11.94
N THR A 177 11.49 -4.15 12.05
CA THR A 177 10.17 -4.30 12.67
C THR A 177 9.09 -4.42 11.60
N PRO A 178 8.13 -5.35 11.72
CA PRO A 178 6.96 -5.32 10.85
C PRO A 178 6.21 -4.00 11.08
N VAL A 179 5.78 -3.38 10.00
CA VAL A 179 4.98 -2.14 10.07
C VAL A 179 3.62 -2.48 10.69
N THR A 180 3.17 -1.63 11.61
CA THR A 180 1.84 -1.76 12.22
C THR A 180 0.78 -1.85 11.12
N PRO A 181 -0.24 -2.71 11.24
CA PRO A 181 -1.34 -2.74 10.28
C PRO A 181 -2.10 -1.41 10.25
N PHE A 182 -2.64 -1.03 9.09
CA PHE A 182 -3.50 0.14 8.98
C PHE A 182 -4.91 -0.23 9.40
N PHE A 183 -5.29 0.22 10.59
CA PHE A 183 -6.64 0.10 11.08
C PHE A 183 -7.39 1.38 10.73
N MET A 184 -8.08 1.39 9.58
CA MET A 184 -9.17 2.36 9.44
C MET A 184 -10.20 2.04 10.51
N LYS A 185 -10.54 3.02 11.36
CA LYS A 185 -11.84 3.01 12.03
C LYS A 185 -12.86 2.82 10.93
N ASP A 186 -13.55 1.67 10.91
CA ASP A 186 -14.62 1.34 9.96
C ASP A 186 -15.50 2.59 9.76
N ARG A 187 -15.29 3.35 8.67
CA ARG A 187 -16.16 4.49 8.31
C ARG A 187 -17.50 3.98 7.80
N ASN A 188 -17.51 2.75 7.29
CA ASN A 188 -18.71 2.04 6.92
C ASN A 188 -19.09 1.14 8.09
N ALA A 189 -20.30 1.33 8.63
CA ALA A 189 -20.90 0.31 9.47
C ALA A 189 -20.75 -1.02 8.74
N ARG A 190 -20.05 -2.01 9.34
CA ARG A 190 -20.02 -3.36 8.79
C ARG A 190 -21.45 -3.70 8.44
N VAL A 191 -21.72 -3.90 7.16
CA VAL A 191 -23.03 -4.38 6.70
C VAL A 191 -23.24 -5.62 7.54
N LYS A 192 -24.18 -5.57 8.49
CA LYS A 192 -24.51 -6.75 9.27
C LYS A 192 -24.87 -7.79 8.22
N PRO A 193 -24.15 -8.92 8.13
CA PRO A 193 -24.60 -9.98 7.25
C PRO A 193 -26.06 -10.22 7.61
N PRO A 194 -26.98 -10.21 6.62
CA PRO A 194 -28.39 -10.41 6.90
C PRO A 194 -28.47 -11.66 7.78
N ALA A 195 -29.19 -11.56 8.90
CA ALA A 195 -29.42 -12.72 9.75
C ALA A 195 -29.92 -13.83 8.83
N CYS A 196 -29.22 -14.97 8.82
CA CYS A 196 -29.67 -16.15 8.12
C CYS A 196 -30.97 -16.58 8.79
N LEU A 197 -32.10 -16.03 8.33
CA LEU A 197 -33.37 -16.69 8.44
C LEU A 197 -33.19 -18.00 7.65
N GLU A 198 -33.50 -19.11 8.30
CA GLU A 198 -33.20 -20.49 7.91
C GLU A 198 -33.43 -20.87 6.43
N PRO A 199 -33.01 -22.08 6.04
CA PRO A 199 -31.75 -22.37 5.37
C PRO A 199 -31.76 -21.90 3.90
N ALA A 200 -31.12 -20.76 3.61
CA ALA A 200 -30.80 -20.40 2.24
C ALA A 200 -29.57 -21.21 1.75
N SER A 201 -29.82 -22.34 1.09
CA SER A 201 -28.82 -23.04 0.28
C SER A 201 -28.35 -22.15 -0.89
N PRO A 202 -27.12 -22.34 -1.42
CA PRO A 202 -26.40 -21.35 -2.22
C PRO A 202 -26.83 -21.39 -3.69
N ALA A 203 -27.26 -20.26 -4.25
CA ALA A 203 -27.46 -20.12 -5.69
C ALA A 203 -27.25 -18.65 -6.13
N GLY A 204 -25.99 -18.22 -6.11
CA GLY A 204 -25.52 -16.94 -6.66
C GLY A 204 -24.43 -17.10 -7.73
N LEU A 205 -24.15 -18.32 -8.17
CA LEU A 205 -23.29 -18.60 -9.32
C LEU A 205 -24.08 -19.48 -10.27
N GLY A 206 -24.37 -18.96 -11.46
CA GLY A 206 -25.23 -19.58 -12.45
C GLY A 206 -24.68 -20.90 -13.00
N ALA A 207 -25.08 -22.01 -12.38
CA ALA A 207 -25.09 -23.32 -13.01
C ALA A 207 -26.54 -23.85 -12.97
N PRO A 208 -27.13 -24.25 -14.11
CA PRO A 208 -28.47 -24.82 -14.12
C PRO A 208 -28.47 -26.16 -13.39
N ILE A 209 -29.28 -26.27 -12.35
CA ILE A 209 -29.51 -27.53 -11.63
C ILE A 209 -30.70 -28.22 -12.32
N GLU A 210 -30.46 -29.37 -12.97
CA GLU A 210 -31.54 -30.25 -13.41
C GLU A 210 -32.34 -30.72 -12.19
N SER A 211 -33.65 -30.52 -12.23
CA SER A 211 -34.56 -30.83 -11.11
C SER A 211 -34.76 -32.34 -10.99
N GLY A 212 -34.09 -32.96 -10.02
CA GLY A 212 -34.33 -34.38 -9.71
C GLY A 212 -33.44 -35.01 -8.63
N TYR A 213 -32.40 -34.33 -8.14
CA TYR A 213 -31.46 -34.96 -7.21
C TYR A 213 -31.79 -34.65 -5.74
N GLN A 214 -32.27 -35.64 -4.99
CA GLN A 214 -32.30 -35.62 -3.53
C GLN A 214 -31.03 -36.29 -2.99
N PRO A 215 -30.12 -35.57 -2.31
CA PRO A 215 -29.02 -36.22 -1.61
C PRO A 215 -29.53 -36.93 -0.34
N PRO A 216 -28.97 -38.11 -0.01
CA PRO A 216 -29.39 -38.89 1.15
C PRO A 216 -28.90 -38.25 2.46
N THR A 217 -29.75 -38.30 3.48
CA THR A 217 -29.48 -37.82 4.84
C THR A 217 -28.42 -38.68 5.53
N HIS A 218 -27.26 -38.09 5.87
CA HIS A 218 -26.37 -38.67 6.87
C HIS A 218 -25.67 -37.63 7.76
N ALA A 219 -25.40 -38.12 8.97
CA ALA A 219 -25.04 -37.46 10.23
C ALA A 219 -23.60 -36.87 10.25
N PRO A 220 -23.16 -36.23 11.36
CA PRO A 220 -22.03 -35.32 11.38
C PRO A 220 -20.71 -36.08 11.20
N GLY A 221 -19.99 -35.78 10.13
CA GLY A 221 -18.70 -36.35 9.79
C GLY A 221 -17.77 -35.28 9.24
N THR A 222 -16.66 -35.09 9.93
CA THR A 222 -15.51 -34.23 9.61
C THR A 222 -15.04 -34.33 8.16
N CYS A 223 -14.69 -33.18 7.55
CA CYS A 223 -14.11 -33.12 6.21
C CYS A 223 -12.71 -33.74 6.17
N GLY A 224 -12.63 -35.05 5.89
CA GLY A 224 -11.42 -35.75 5.50
C GLY A 224 -11.35 -35.93 3.99
N TYR A 225 -10.26 -35.46 3.37
CA TYR A 225 -9.91 -35.80 1.99
C TYR A 225 -9.66 -37.31 1.86
N ALA A 226 -10.31 -37.98 0.91
CA ALA A 226 -9.86 -39.29 0.43
C ALA A 226 -10.03 -39.41 -1.09
N ARG A 227 -8.91 -39.86 -1.68
CA ARG A 227 -8.59 -40.03 -3.10
C ARG A 227 -9.61 -40.84 -3.91
N ALA A 228 -9.72 -40.46 -5.17
CA ALA A 228 -10.24 -41.27 -6.25
C ALA A 228 -9.49 -42.61 -6.36
N SER A 229 -10.23 -43.71 -6.39
CA SER A 229 -9.83 -44.94 -7.05
C SER A 229 -10.80 -45.15 -8.20
N GLY A 230 -10.25 -45.26 -9.40
CA GLY A 230 -11.03 -45.41 -10.63
C GLY A 230 -11.44 -46.84 -10.90
N GLN A 231 -12.41 -46.98 -11.78
CA GLN A 231 -12.38 -47.84 -12.97
C GLN A 231 -13.38 -47.28 -13.99
#